data_AF-A0A848TBS6-F1
#
_entry.id   AF-A0A848TBS6-F1
#
_cell.length_a   1.000
_cell.length_b   1.000
_cell.length_c   1.000
_cell.angle_alpha   90.00
_cell.angle_beta   90.00
_cell.angle_gamma   90.00
#
_symmetry.space_group_name_H-M   'P 1'
#
loop_
_entity.id
_entity.type
_entity.pdbx_description
1 polymer ?
#
loop_
_entity_poly.entity_id
_entity_poly.type
_entity_poly.pdbx_seq_one_letter_code
_entity_poly.pdbx_strand_id
1 'polypeptide(L)'
;NPYLCFAALLMAGLDGIRNKIDPGDAMDKDLYDLPPEELADIPTVCASLREALGELEADMDFLTAGDVFTRDQIEGYMDLKWEEIYAFEHTPHPVEFKMYYSC
;
A
#
# COMPACT_ATOMS: atom_id res chain seq x y z
N ASN A 1 5.17 2.44 -11.81
CA ASN A 1 6.35 3.10 -12.42
C ASN A 1 7.59 2.54 -11.73
N PRO A 2 8.53 1.91 -12.45
CA PRO A 2 9.70 1.25 -11.84
C PRO A 2 10.63 2.24 -11.13
N TYR A 3 10.79 3.46 -11.65
CA TYR A 3 11.66 4.47 -11.03
C TYR A 3 11.12 4.93 -9.68
N LEU A 4 9.82 5.24 -9.60
CA LEU A 4 9.17 5.63 -8.35
C LEU A 4 9.21 4.49 -7.32
N CYS A 5 9.01 3.24 -7.77
CA CYS A 5 9.05 2.06 -6.92
C CYS A 5 10.44 1.86 -6.30
N PHE A 6 11.50 1.83 -7.11
CA PHE A 6 12.86 1.62 -6.58
C PHE A 6 13.33 2.77 -5.69
N ALA A 7 12.97 4.02 -6.04
CA ALA A 7 13.27 5.16 -5.20
C ALA A 7 12.54 5.07 -3.85
N ALA A 8 11.24 4.74 -3.83
CA ALA A 8 10.48 4.57 -2.59
C ALA A 8 11.04 3.45 -1.70
N LEU A 9 11.37 2.29 -2.28
CA LEU A 9 11.98 1.17 -1.55
C LEU A 9 13.34 1.55 -0.95
N LEU A 10 14.17 2.29 -1.68
CA LEU A 10 15.46 2.76 -1.17
C LEU A 10 15.28 3.75 -0.02
N MET A 11 14.36 4.72 -0.15
CA MET A 11 14.07 5.71 0.89
C MET A 11 13.55 5.03 2.16
N ALA A 12 12.64 4.07 2.05
CA ALA A 12 12.15 3.28 3.18
C ALA A 12 13.28 2.51 3.88
N GLY A 13 14.16 1.86 3.09
CA GLY A 13 15.31 1.15 3.65
C GLY A 13 16.31 2.06 4.38
N LEU A 14 16.57 3.26 3.84
CA LEU A 14 17.42 4.25 4.48
C LEU A 14 16.81 4.78 5.78
N ASP A 15 15.48 4.98 5.82
CA ASP A 15 14.79 5.38 7.03
C ASP A 15 14.90 4.32 8.14
N GLY A 16 14.70 3.04 7.78
CA GLY A 16 14.91 1.91 8.69
C GLY A 16 16.31 1.87 9.29
N ILE A 17 17.35 2.11 8.49
CA ILE A 17 18.74 2.18 8.97
C ILE A 17 18.95 3.35 9.93
N ARG A 18 18.44 4.55 9.57
CA ARG A 18 18.59 5.77 10.37
C ARG A 18 17.91 5.65 11.73
N ASN A 19 16.70 5.09 11.74
CA ASN A 19 15.88 4.95 12.92
C ASN A 19 16.14 3.65 13.70
N LYS A 20 17.01 2.77 13.18
CA LYS A 20 17.32 1.45 13.76
C LYS A 20 16.07 0.61 13.99
N ILE A 21 15.17 0.59 13.01
CA ILE A 21 13.93 -0.17 13.07
C ILE A 21 14.27 -1.65 13.14
N ASP A 22 13.74 -2.33 14.15
CA ASP A 22 13.81 -3.80 14.28
C ASP A 22 12.71 -4.41 13.41
N PRO A 23 13.03 -5.23 12.39
CA PRO A 23 12.03 -5.87 11.54
C PRO A 23 11.27 -7.00 12.26
N GLY A 24 11.66 -7.34 13.49
CA GLY A 24 11.11 -8.47 14.22
C GLY A 24 11.73 -9.81 13.82
N ASP A 25 11.23 -10.88 14.42
CA ASP A 25 11.71 -12.23 14.18
C ASP A 25 11.30 -12.76 12.80
N ALA A 26 12.18 -13.57 12.20
CA ALA A 26 11.89 -14.22 10.93
C ALA A 26 10.75 -15.25 11.08
N MET A 27 9.87 -15.34 10.08
CA MET A 27 8.80 -16.32 10.05
C MET A 27 9.22 -17.54 9.22
N ASP A 28 9.33 -18.70 9.86
CA ASP A 28 9.70 -19.99 9.22
C ASP A 28 8.47 -20.84 8.81
N LYS A 29 7.26 -20.29 8.95
CA LYS A 29 5.99 -20.95 8.59
C LYS A 29 5.52 -20.53 7.19
N ASP A 30 4.73 -21.39 6.54
CA ASP A 30 3.99 -21.01 5.34
C ASP A 30 2.85 -20.06 5.71
N LEU A 31 2.93 -18.81 5.23
CA LEU A 31 1.96 -17.76 5.53
C LEU A 31 0.56 -18.06 4.96
N TYR A 32 0.45 -18.92 3.94
CA TYR A 32 -0.84 -19.27 3.33
C TYR A 32 -1.64 -20.29 4.15
N ASP A 33 -0.97 -21.08 4.99
CA ASP A 33 -1.57 -22.15 5.80
C ASP A 33 -1.84 -21.73 7.25
N LEU A 34 -1.54 -20.47 7.60
CA LEU A 34 -1.78 -19.95 8.93
C LEU A 34 -3.29 -19.80 9.19
N PRO A 35 -3.77 -20.17 10.40
CA PRO A 35 -5.14 -19.88 10.79
C PRO A 35 -5.38 -18.36 10.84
N PRO A 36 -6.60 -17.87 10.56
CA PRO A 36 -6.92 -16.44 10.56
C PRO A 36 -6.57 -15.71 11.86
N GLU A 37 -6.63 -16.43 12.99
CA GLU A 37 -6.28 -15.91 14.32
C GLU A 37 -4.78 -15.57 14.43
N GLU A 38 -3.89 -16.38 13.85
CA GLU A 38 -2.45 -16.10 13.82
C GLU A 38 -2.08 -15.06 12.77
N LEU A 39 -2.82 -15.00 11.65
CA LEU A 39 -2.62 -14.00 10.59
C LEU A 39 -2.96 -12.57 11.04
N ALA A 40 -3.92 -12.42 11.96
CA ALA A 40 -4.35 -11.11 12.45
C ALA A 40 -3.24 -10.32 13.16
N ASP A 41 -2.27 -11.02 13.75
CA ASP A 41 -1.13 -10.41 14.44
C ASP A 41 0.06 -10.10 13.50
N ILE A 42 -0.02 -10.51 12.23
CA ILE A 42 1.05 -10.31 11.24
C ILE A 42 0.71 -9.07 10.39
N PRO A 43 1.61 -8.08 10.29
CA PRO A 43 1.40 -6.96 9.38
C PRO A 43 1.35 -7.45 7.93
N THR A 44 0.26 -7.13 7.23
CA THR A 44 0.05 -7.47 5.82
C THR A 44 0.11 -6.24 4.92
N VAL A 45 0.35 -6.46 3.63
CA VAL A 45 0.22 -5.39 2.63
C VAL A 45 -1.21 -4.87 2.56
N CYS A 46 -1.38 -3.62 2.10
CA CYS A 46 -2.70 -3.03 1.90
C CYS A 46 -3.56 -3.89 0.95
N ALA A 47 -4.83 -4.07 1.30
CA ALA A 47 -5.78 -4.88 0.56
C ALA A 47 -6.31 -4.18 -0.70
N SER A 48 -6.18 -2.87 -0.79
CA SER A 48 -6.65 -2.08 -1.93
C SER A 48 -5.70 -0.92 -2.26
N LEU A 49 -5.80 -0.41 -3.48
CA LEU A 49 -5.10 0.80 -3.88
C LEU A 49 -5.55 2.00 -3.03
N ARG A 50 -6.84 2.08 -2.69
CA ARG A 50 -7.40 3.10 -1.79
C ARG A 50 -6.69 3.12 -0.44
N GLU A 51 -6.55 1.96 0.17
CA GLU A 51 -5.85 1.82 1.45
C GLU A 51 -4.37 2.20 1.31
N ALA A 52 -3.69 1.74 0.25
CA ALA A 52 -2.30 2.11 0.00
C ALA A 52 -2.09 3.63 -0.17
N LEU A 53 -3.03 4.35 -0.80
CA LEU A 53 -2.95 5.80 -0.88
C LEU A 53 -3.23 6.48 0.47
N GLY A 54 -4.13 5.94 1.28
CA GLY A 54 -4.41 6.45 2.62
C GLY A 54 -3.22 6.28 3.57
N GLU A 55 -2.56 5.12 3.54
CA GLU A 55 -1.34 4.87 4.32
C GLU A 55 -0.18 5.73 3.82
N LEU A 56 -0.05 5.92 2.50
CA LEU A 56 0.93 6.86 1.93
C LEU A 56 0.69 8.29 2.41
N GLU A 57 -0.57 8.74 2.47
CA GLU A 57 -0.92 10.07 2.97
C GLU A 57 -0.54 10.25 4.45
N ALA A 58 -0.76 9.19 5.24
CA ALA A 58 -0.49 9.18 6.67
C ALA A 58 1.02 9.12 7.00
N ASP A 59 1.84 8.50 6.14
CA ASP A 59 3.27 8.28 6.38
C ASP A 59 4.14 8.48 5.11
N MET A 60 4.20 9.70 4.59
CA MET A 60 5.08 10.07 3.47
C MET A 60 6.39 10.74 3.90
N ASP A 61 6.62 10.95 5.19
CA ASP A 61 7.76 11.75 5.67
C ASP A 61 9.10 11.12 5.30
N PHE A 62 9.18 9.78 5.28
CA PHE A 62 10.39 9.07 4.85
C PHE A 62 10.74 9.31 3.37
N LEU A 63 9.75 9.62 2.52
CA LEU A 63 9.95 9.89 1.10
C LEU A 63 10.44 11.32 0.84
N THR A 64 10.03 12.28 1.68
CA THR A 64 10.40 13.70 1.51
C THR A 64 11.80 14.02 2.03
N ALA A 65 12.45 13.08 2.72
CA ALA A 65 13.81 13.24 3.21
C ALA A 65 14.80 13.54 2.06
N GLY A 66 15.58 14.61 2.20
CA GLY A 66 16.58 15.00 1.21
C GLY A 66 16.02 15.50 -0.13
N ASP A 67 14.75 15.94 -0.15
CA ASP A 67 14.05 16.47 -1.32
C ASP A 67 14.02 15.47 -2.51
N VAL A 68 14.08 14.17 -2.23
CA VAL A 68 14.02 13.11 -3.26
C VAL A 68 12.65 13.05 -3.90
N PHE A 69 11.60 13.09 -3.07
CA PHE A 69 10.23 13.32 -3.48
C PHE A 69 9.76 14.64 -2.89
N THR A 70 9.11 15.49 -3.70
CA THR A 70 8.43 16.67 -3.18
C THR A 70 7.00 16.32 -2.78
N ARG A 71 6.45 17.05 -1.81
CA ARG A 71 5.07 16.86 -1.37
C ARG A 71 4.09 17.03 -2.53
N ASP A 72 4.23 18.10 -3.32
CA ASP A 72 3.41 18.37 -4.50
C ASP A 72 3.45 17.23 -5.53
N GLN A 73 4.61 16.56 -5.68
CA GLN A 73 4.74 15.41 -6.58
C GLN A 73 3.96 14.20 -6.06
N ILE A 74 4.02 13.94 -4.75
CA ILE A 74 3.30 12.82 -4.12
C ILE A 74 1.80 13.07 -4.19
N GLU A 75 1.34 14.28 -3.83
CA GLU A 75 -0.07 14.68 -3.89
C GLU A 75 -0.60 14.59 -5.33
N GLY A 76 0.13 15.12 -6.32
CA GLY A 76 -0.24 14.97 -7.73
C GLY A 76 -0.25 13.52 -8.23
N TYR A 77 0.61 12.66 -7.70
CA TYR A 77 0.57 11.23 -7.98
C TYR A 77 -0.69 10.58 -7.38
N MET A 78 -1.03 10.93 -6.14
CA MET A 78 -2.23 10.43 -5.47
C MET A 78 -3.50 10.83 -6.22
N ASP A 79 -3.61 12.09 -6.69
CA ASP A 79 -4.76 12.56 -7.46
C ASP A 79 -5.01 11.71 -8.70
N LEU A 80 -3.95 11.41 -9.47
CA LEU A 80 -4.04 10.54 -10.65
C LEU A 80 -4.50 9.12 -10.28
N LYS A 81 -4.10 8.61 -9.11
CA LYS A 81 -4.48 7.27 -8.64
C LYS A 81 -5.89 7.23 -8.04
N TRP A 82 -6.37 8.33 -7.48
CA TRP A 82 -7.75 8.48 -7.06
C TRP A 82 -8.72 8.38 -8.24
N GLU A 83 -8.37 8.94 -9.40
CA GLU A 83 -9.16 8.76 -10.62
C GLU A 83 -9.30 7.28 -11.01
N GLU A 84 -8.21 6.50 -10.92
CA GLU A 84 -8.23 5.05 -11.18
C GLU A 84 -9.11 4.30 -10.16
N ILE A 85 -9.02 4.65 -8.88
CA ILE A 85 -9.84 4.07 -7.81
C ILE A 85 -11.33 4.33 -8.08
N TYR A 86 -11.70 5.58 -8.35
CA TYR A 86 -13.11 5.94 -8.61
C TYR A 86 -13.65 5.25 -9.85
N ALA A 87 -12.84 5.12 -10.91
CA ALA A 87 -13.25 4.38 -12.10
C ALA A 87 -13.55 2.91 -11.79
N PHE A 88 -12.73 2.26 -10.96
CA PHE A 88 -12.93 0.87 -10.56
C PHE A 88 -14.15 0.71 -9.62
N GLU A 89 -14.24 1.50 -8.57
CA GLU A 89 -15.26 1.35 -7.52
C GLU A 89 -16.66 1.80 -7.95
N HIS A 90 -16.77 2.74 -8.89
CA HIS A 90 -18.06 3.23 -9.38
C HIS A 90 -18.58 2.47 -10.61
N THR A 91 -17.80 1.52 -11.14
CA THR A 91 -18.21 0.70 -12.29
C THR A 91 -18.79 -0.62 -11.80
N PRO A 92 -20.06 -0.95 -12.10
CA PRO A 92 -20.62 -2.25 -11.74
C PRO A 92 -19.80 -3.41 -12.30
N HIS A 93 -19.44 -4.35 -11.45
CA HIS A 93 -18.66 -5.51 -11.86
C HIS A 93 -19.57 -6.64 -12.37
N PRO A 94 -19.23 -7.39 -13.44
CA PRO A 94 -20.09 -8.47 -13.95
C PRO A 94 -20.47 -9.55 -12.91
N VAL A 95 -19.63 -9.75 -11.89
CA VAL A 95 -19.93 -10.65 -10.77
C VAL A 95 -21.10 -10.14 -9.94
N GLU A 96 -21.27 -8.83 -9.79
CA GLU A 96 -22.42 -8.25 -9.08
C GLU A 96 -23.73 -8.54 -9.80
N PHE A 97 -23.75 -8.53 -11.13
CA PHE A 97 -24.90 -9.00 -11.89
C PHE A 97 -25.21 -10.48 -11.59
N LYS A 98 -24.19 -11.35 -11.59
CA LYS A 98 -24.37 -12.76 -11.23
C LYS A 98 -24.94 -12.93 -9.81
N MET A 99 -24.50 -12.10 -8.86
CA MET A 99 -24.91 -12.20 -7.46
C MET A 99 -26.27 -11.58 -7.18
N TYR A 100 -26.61 -10.47 -7.84
CA TYR A 100 -27.70 -9.60 -7.42
C TYR A 100 -28.80 -9.35 -8.47
N TYR A 101 -28.64 -9.79 -9.72
CA TYR A 101 -29.61 -9.49 -10.79
C TYR A 101 -30.98 -10.16 -10.62
N SER A 102 -31.05 -11.29 -9.90
CA SER A 102 -32.30 -12.05 -9.71
C SER A 102 -32.73 -12.17 -8.24
N CYS A 103 -32.26 -11.24 -7.40
CA CYS A 103 -32.71 -11.10 -6.02
C CYS A 103 -34.15 -10.59 -5.93
#